data_AF-A0A1Y1NCF7-F1
#
_entry.id   AF-A0A1Y1NCF7-F1
#
_cell.length_a   1.000
_cell.length_b   1.000
_cell.length_c   1.000
_cell.angle_alpha   90.00
_cell.angle_beta   90.00
_cell.angle_gamma   90.00
#
_symmetry.space_group_name_H-M   'P 1'
#
loop_
_entity.id
_entity.type
_entity.pdbx_description
1 polymer ?
#
loop_
_entity_poly.entity_id
_entity_poly.type
_entity_poly.pdbx_seq_one_letter_code
_entity_poly.pdbx_strand_id
1 'polypeptide(L)'
;MDRVVSQLLAEMDGLNQSATVFIIGATNRPDLIDPALLRPGRFDKLLYVGPCTDPVSKIGVLKALTRKFKLAEDVDLEKIVRMCPANVTGADFYGLCSLAWSSCVRRLIETNTEDALLGLSSDDVMVELSDFQAALVGLQPSIKNEDLVYFERLRKEYTGEI
;
A
#
# COMPACT_ATOMS: atom_id res chain seq x y z
N MET A 1 22.84 -22.25 -5.27
CA MET A 1 22.16 -20.95 -5.32
C MET A 1 23.01 -19.94 -6.09
N ASP A 2 24.34 -19.94 -5.87
CA ASP A 2 25.32 -19.04 -6.51
C ASP A 2 25.30 -19.02 -8.05
N ARG A 3 24.99 -20.13 -8.72
CA ARG A 3 24.97 -20.18 -10.19
C ARG A 3 23.92 -19.22 -10.80
N VAL A 4 22.79 -19.00 -10.13
CA VAL A 4 21.73 -18.11 -10.62
C VAL A 4 22.14 -16.66 -10.45
N VAL A 5 22.77 -16.31 -9.32
CA VAL A 5 23.27 -14.96 -9.04
C VAL A 5 24.39 -14.60 -10.03
N SER A 6 25.37 -15.49 -10.21
CA SER A 6 26.46 -15.27 -11.17
C SER A 6 25.98 -15.10 -12.61
N GLN A 7 24.95 -15.86 -13.03
CA GLN A 7 24.36 -15.70 -14.36
C GLN A 7 23.66 -14.35 -14.48
N LEU A 8 22.83 -13.96 -13.51
CA LEU A 8 22.15 -12.66 -13.52
C LEU A 8 23.15 -11.50 -13.62
N LEU A 9 24.24 -11.55 -12.86
CA LEU A 9 25.30 -10.54 -12.91
C LEU A 9 25.97 -10.46 -14.29
N ALA A 10 26.26 -11.61 -14.91
CA ALA A 10 26.86 -11.65 -16.24
C ALA A 10 25.92 -11.06 -17.31
N GLU A 11 24.61 -11.36 -17.24
CA GLU A 11 23.63 -10.75 -18.14
C GLU A 11 23.52 -9.23 -17.91
N MET A 12 23.48 -8.78 -16.65
CA MET A 12 23.41 -7.36 -16.30
C MET A 12 24.61 -6.58 -16.83
N ASP A 13 25.83 -7.12 -16.68
CA ASP A 13 27.05 -6.49 -17.21
C ASP A 13 27.05 -6.44 -18.75
N GLY A 14 26.37 -7.38 -19.41
CA GLY A 14 26.22 -7.49 -20.86
C GLY A 14 25.19 -6.53 -21.50
N LEU A 15 24.28 -5.92 -20.73
CA LEU A 15 23.20 -5.07 -21.25
C LEU A 15 23.68 -3.76 -21.91
N ASN A 16 24.92 -3.34 -21.65
CA ASN A 16 25.49 -2.11 -22.17
C ASN A 16 25.71 -2.09 -23.71
N GLN A 17 25.47 -3.20 -24.43
CA GLN A 17 25.93 -3.35 -25.81
C GLN A 17 24.83 -3.30 -26.91
N SER A 18 23.53 -3.37 -26.63
CA SER A 18 22.51 -3.24 -27.70
C SER A 18 21.02 -3.05 -27.31
N ALA A 19 20.64 -3.07 -26.03
CA ALA A 19 19.23 -3.00 -25.64
C ALA A 19 18.95 -1.90 -24.61
N THR A 20 17.94 -1.06 -24.85
CA THR A 20 17.44 -0.08 -23.87
C THR A 20 16.56 -0.81 -22.84
N VAL A 21 17.17 -1.62 -21.98
CA VAL A 21 16.50 -2.34 -20.89
C VAL A 21 16.71 -1.58 -19.59
N PHE A 22 15.63 -1.32 -18.86
CA PHE A 22 15.67 -0.76 -17.51
C PHE A 22 15.28 -1.84 -16.50
N ILE A 23 16.08 -2.02 -15.46
CA ILE A 23 15.86 -3.04 -14.42
C ILE A 23 15.47 -2.35 -13.12
N ILE A 24 14.35 -2.77 -12.54
CA ILE A 24 13.89 -2.35 -11.21
C ILE A 24 13.78 -3.58 -10.32
N GLY A 25 14.39 -3.53 -9.14
CA GLY A 25 14.21 -4.51 -8.07
C GLY A 25 13.49 -3.89 -6.88
N ALA A 26 12.72 -4.70 -6.16
CA ALA A 26 12.09 -4.31 -4.90
C ALA A 26 12.39 -5.39 -3.84
N THR A 27 12.74 -4.98 -2.63
CA THR A 27 12.99 -5.89 -1.50
C THR A 27 12.50 -5.27 -0.19
N ASN A 28 12.01 -6.10 0.72
CA ASN A 28 11.76 -5.74 2.12
C ASN A 28 12.92 -6.17 3.03
N ARG A 29 13.95 -6.83 2.49
CA ARG A 29 15.12 -7.36 3.20
C ARG A 29 16.40 -6.95 2.49
N PRO A 30 16.74 -5.64 2.47
CA PRO A 30 17.97 -5.18 1.83
C PRO A 30 19.24 -5.75 2.48
N ASP A 31 19.16 -6.13 3.76
CA ASP A 31 20.22 -6.79 4.51
C ASP A 31 20.64 -8.16 3.96
N LEU A 32 19.77 -8.80 3.16
CA LEU A 32 20.02 -10.11 2.57
C LEU A 32 20.50 -10.03 1.11
N ILE A 33 20.66 -8.83 0.55
CA ILE A 33 21.13 -8.65 -0.83
C ILE A 33 22.65 -8.85 -0.88
N ASP A 34 23.12 -9.64 -1.86
CA ASP A 34 24.54 -9.78 -2.16
C ASP A 34 25.15 -8.42 -2.54
N PRO A 35 26.19 -7.92 -1.84
CA PRO A 35 26.85 -6.66 -2.16
C PRO A 35 27.36 -6.56 -3.60
N ALA A 36 27.63 -7.67 -4.28
CA ALA A 36 28.01 -7.68 -5.70
C ALA A 36 26.92 -7.11 -6.60
N LEU A 37 25.63 -7.25 -6.24
CA LEU A 37 24.50 -6.71 -7.00
C LEU A 37 24.37 -5.19 -6.89
N LEU A 38 24.93 -4.59 -5.83
CA LEU A 38 24.83 -3.16 -5.53
C LEU A 38 26.00 -2.33 -6.11
N ARG A 39 26.90 -2.96 -6.86
CA ARG A 39 28.04 -2.28 -7.49
C ARG A 39 27.59 -1.39 -8.66
N PRO A 40 28.36 -0.33 -8.99
CA PRO A 40 28.08 0.54 -10.14
C PRO A 40 27.80 -0.23 -11.43
N GLY A 41 26.78 0.19 -12.19
CA GLY A 41 26.32 -0.47 -13.42
C GLY A 41 25.31 -1.61 -13.22
N ARG A 42 24.93 -1.93 -11.97
CA ARG A 42 23.92 -2.96 -11.63
C ARG A 42 22.73 -2.31 -10.90
N PHE A 43 22.43 -2.72 -9.67
CA PHE A 43 21.46 -2.02 -8.81
C PHE A 43 22.12 -0.86 -8.05
N ASP A 44 22.72 0.07 -8.78
CA ASP A 44 23.51 1.18 -8.22
C ASP A 44 22.68 2.43 -7.87
N LYS A 45 21.41 2.47 -8.28
CA LYS A 45 20.42 3.48 -7.88
C LYS A 45 19.47 2.90 -6.85
N LEU A 46 19.73 3.21 -5.58
CA LEU A 46 18.89 2.80 -4.46
C LEU A 46 17.85 3.88 -4.16
N LEU A 47 16.58 3.48 -4.12
CA LEU A 47 15.47 4.34 -3.74
C LEU A 47 14.76 3.72 -2.54
N TYR A 48 14.73 4.44 -1.44
CA TYR A 48 13.97 4.02 -0.27
C TYR A 48 12.47 4.29 -0.48
N VAL A 49 11.66 3.24 -0.34
CA VAL A 49 10.19 3.32 -0.33
C VAL A 49 9.70 2.73 0.98
N GLY A 50 9.40 3.61 1.93
CA GLY A 50 8.97 3.23 3.27
C GLY A 50 7.48 3.35 3.51
N PRO A 51 7.03 2.99 4.73
CA PRO A 51 5.67 3.26 5.19
C PRO A 51 5.35 4.75 5.07
N CYS A 52 4.10 5.06 4.70
CA CYS A 52 3.66 6.43 4.53
C CYS A 52 3.55 7.12 5.91
N THR A 53 4.42 8.09 6.18
CA THR A 53 4.39 8.87 7.43
C THR A 53 3.53 10.14 7.31
N ASP A 54 3.42 10.68 6.10
CA ASP A 54 2.75 11.95 5.83
C ASP A 54 1.22 11.79 5.70
N PRO A 55 0.41 12.56 6.45
CA PRO A 55 -1.05 12.51 6.36
C PRO A 55 -1.59 12.84 4.97
N VAL A 56 -0.98 13.77 4.22
CA VAL A 56 -1.46 14.18 2.89
C VAL A 56 -1.35 13.01 1.91
N SER A 57 -0.25 12.28 1.97
CA SER A 57 0.00 11.07 1.18
C SER A 57 -0.96 9.95 1.55
N LYS A 58 -1.26 9.75 2.85
CA LYS A 58 -2.29 8.79 3.29
C LYS A 58 -3.69 9.14 2.75
N ILE A 59 -4.05 10.42 2.78
CA ILE A 59 -5.30 10.91 2.17
C ILE A 59 -5.29 10.64 0.66
N GLY A 60 -4.15 10.85 -0.02
CA GLY A 60 -3.98 10.52 -1.43
C GLY A 60 -4.22 9.04 -1.74
N VAL A 61 -3.69 8.14 -0.90
CA VAL A 61 -3.94 6.70 -1.00
C VAL A 61 -5.42 6.37 -0.83
N LEU A 62 -6.08 6.88 0.21
CA LEU A 62 -7.51 6.68 0.39
C LEU A 62 -8.32 7.19 -0.79
N LYS A 63 -8.04 8.41 -1.28
CA LYS A 63 -8.70 8.97 -2.48
C LYS A 63 -8.53 8.07 -3.71
N ALA A 64 -7.34 7.47 -3.89
CA ALA A 64 -7.10 6.55 -5.01
C ALA A 64 -7.89 5.24 -4.86
N LEU A 65 -7.95 4.70 -3.63
CA LEU A 65 -8.67 3.46 -3.31
C LEU A 65 -10.18 3.63 -3.41
N THR A 66 -10.71 4.77 -2.98
CA THR A 66 -12.15 5.08 -3.00
C THR A 66 -12.60 5.75 -4.30
N ARG A 67 -11.74 5.88 -5.33
CA ARG A 67 -12.08 6.58 -6.59
C ARG A 67 -13.30 6.02 -7.31
N LYS A 68 -13.61 4.73 -7.12
CA LYS A 68 -14.77 4.06 -7.71
C LYS A 68 -15.97 3.95 -6.75
N PHE A 69 -15.83 4.42 -5.51
CA PHE A 69 -16.88 4.33 -4.51
C PHE A 69 -17.83 5.51 -4.68
N LYS A 70 -19.12 5.28 -4.45
CA LYS A 70 -20.05 6.38 -4.16
C LYS A 70 -19.98 6.63 -2.66
N LEU A 71 -19.38 7.75 -2.29
CA LEU A 71 -19.26 8.17 -0.89
C LEU A 71 -20.42 9.11 -0.55
N ALA A 72 -21.05 8.90 0.60
CA ALA A 72 -22.00 9.84 1.15
C ALA A 72 -21.32 11.15 1.58
N GLU A 73 -22.10 12.22 1.74
CA GLU A 73 -21.59 13.56 2.08
C GLU A 73 -20.92 13.63 3.46
N ASP A 74 -21.23 12.68 4.34
CA ASP A 74 -20.67 12.57 5.69
C ASP A 74 -19.27 11.94 5.71
N VAL A 75 -18.80 11.39 4.60
CA VAL A 75 -17.50 10.74 4.48
C VAL A 75 -16.39 11.78 4.27
N ASP A 76 -15.68 12.05 5.36
CA ASP A 76 -14.47 12.87 5.34
C ASP A 76 -13.22 11.97 5.45
N LEU A 77 -12.51 11.83 4.32
CA LEU A 77 -11.29 11.01 4.24
C LEU A 77 -10.18 11.53 5.16
N GLU A 78 -10.11 12.82 5.45
CA GLU A 78 -9.11 13.36 6.39
C GLU A 78 -9.40 12.91 7.82
N LYS A 79 -10.68 12.92 8.21
CA LYS A 79 -11.11 12.38 9.51
C LYS A 79 -10.81 10.89 9.60
N ILE A 80 -11.07 10.12 8.54
CA ILE A 80 -10.76 8.68 8.50
C ILE A 80 -9.26 8.44 8.72
N VAL A 81 -8.38 9.19 8.04
CA VAL A 81 -6.92 9.08 8.27
C VAL A 81 -6.55 9.40 9.71
N ARG A 82 -7.17 10.41 10.33
CA ARG A 82 -6.91 10.77 11.74
C ARG A 82 -7.38 9.71 12.74
N MET A 83 -8.41 8.94 12.39
CA MET A 83 -8.90 7.83 13.20
C MET A 83 -8.04 6.56 13.06
N CYS A 84 -7.27 6.45 11.97
CA CYS A 84 -6.39 5.31 11.75
C CYS A 84 -5.12 5.39 12.62
N PRO A 85 -4.58 4.24 13.06
CA PRO A 85 -3.25 4.19 13.66
C PRO A 85 -2.17 4.79 12.75
N ALA A 86 -1.11 5.35 13.35
CA ALA A 86 -0.04 6.00 12.57
C ALA A 86 0.74 5.03 11.66
N ASN A 87 0.80 3.76 12.03
CA ASN A 87 1.56 2.68 11.37
C ASN A 87 0.79 1.95 10.24
N VAL A 88 -0.37 2.45 9.83
CA VAL A 88 -1.12 1.88 8.70
C VAL A 88 -0.38 2.08 7.37
N THR A 89 -0.37 1.02 6.57
CA THR A 89 0.20 1.00 5.22
C THR A 89 -0.86 1.18 4.14
N GLY A 90 -0.43 1.30 2.88
CA GLY A 90 -1.35 1.28 1.75
C GLY A 90 -2.16 -0.01 1.65
N ALA A 91 -1.59 -1.15 2.04
CA ALA A 91 -2.31 -2.43 2.08
C ALA A 91 -3.38 -2.44 3.19
N ASP A 92 -3.08 -1.85 4.35
CA ASP A 92 -4.06 -1.73 5.45
C ASP A 92 -5.22 -0.81 5.04
N PHE A 93 -4.93 0.30 4.33
CA PHE A 93 -5.98 1.15 3.77
C PHE A 93 -6.84 0.46 2.72
N TYR A 94 -6.24 -0.38 1.87
CA TYR A 94 -6.99 -1.22 0.94
C TYR A 94 -7.96 -2.14 1.70
N GLY A 95 -7.46 -2.82 2.75
CA GLY A 95 -8.27 -3.66 3.63
C GLY A 95 -9.41 -2.88 4.28
N LEU A 96 -9.11 -1.70 4.82
CA LEU A 96 -10.12 -0.80 5.41
C LEU A 96 -11.22 -0.44 4.41
N CYS A 97 -10.86 -0.01 3.20
CA CYS A 97 -11.83 0.36 2.16
C CYS A 97 -12.67 -0.85 1.72
N SER A 98 -12.06 -2.02 1.58
CA SER A 98 -12.76 -3.25 1.21
C SER A 98 -13.75 -3.69 2.28
N LEU A 99 -13.39 -3.55 3.57
CA LEU A 99 -14.28 -3.85 4.69
C LEU A 99 -15.41 -2.83 4.80
N ALA A 100 -15.12 -1.53 4.63
CA ALA A 100 -16.16 -0.50 4.61
C ALA A 100 -17.18 -0.75 3.49
N TRP A 101 -16.71 -1.08 2.29
CA TRP A 101 -17.60 -1.47 1.19
C TRP A 101 -18.47 -2.70 1.54
N SER A 102 -17.87 -3.71 2.15
CA SER A 102 -18.59 -4.93 2.55
C SER A 102 -19.62 -4.65 3.65
N SER A 103 -19.30 -3.76 4.60
CA SER A 103 -20.22 -3.29 5.63
C SER A 103 -21.41 -2.55 5.02
N CYS A 104 -21.18 -1.68 4.03
CA CYS A 104 -22.23 -1.01 3.29
C CYS A 104 -23.16 -2.01 2.60
N VAL A 105 -22.61 -2.98 1.87
CA VAL A 105 -23.40 -4.03 1.20
C VAL A 105 -24.22 -4.84 2.20
N ARG A 106 -23.63 -5.22 3.34
CA ARG A 106 -24.34 -5.93 4.41
C ARG A 106 -25.52 -5.10 4.95
N ARG A 107 -25.28 -3.82 5.24
CA ARG A 107 -26.31 -2.87 5.71
C ARG A 107 -27.46 -2.74 4.71
N LEU A 108 -27.16 -2.67 3.42
CA LEU A 108 -28.18 -2.65 2.35
C LEU A 108 -29.01 -3.93 2.33
N ILE A 109 -28.38 -5.10 2.48
CA ILE A 109 -29.09 -6.39 2.54
C ILE A 109 -30.01 -6.46 3.76
N GLU A 110 -29.56 -5.97 4.92
CA GLU A 110 -30.33 -5.99 6.17
C GLU A 110 -31.51 -4.99 6.18
N THR A 111 -31.41 -3.91 5.41
CA THR A 111 -32.41 -2.82 5.42
C THR A 111 -33.45 -2.96 4.31
N ASN A 112 -33.18 -3.75 3.26
CA ASN A 112 -34.04 -3.88 2.09
C ASN A 112 -34.76 -5.24 2.04
N THR A 113 -35.93 -5.26 1.41
CA THR A 113 -36.67 -6.49 1.09
C THR A 113 -36.01 -7.23 -0.08
N GLU A 114 -36.19 -8.55 -0.17
CA GLU A 114 -35.61 -9.39 -1.25
C GLU A 114 -35.89 -8.85 -2.67
N ASP A 115 -37.11 -8.37 -2.93
CA ASP A 115 -37.49 -7.77 -4.22
C ASP A 115 -36.72 -6.49 -4.56
N ALA A 116 -36.35 -5.70 -3.55
CA ALA A 116 -35.57 -4.47 -3.73
C ALA A 116 -34.10 -4.79 -4.00
N LEU A 117 -33.57 -5.91 -3.49
CA LEU A 117 -32.20 -6.35 -3.72
C LEU A 117 -31.95 -6.83 -5.15
N LEU A 118 -32.95 -7.45 -5.79
CA LEU A 118 -32.85 -7.97 -7.17
C LEU A 118 -32.63 -6.87 -8.22
N GLY A 119 -32.99 -5.63 -7.89
CA GLY A 119 -32.76 -4.45 -8.74
C GLY A 119 -31.49 -3.68 -8.42
N LEU A 120 -30.75 -4.05 -7.36
CA LEU A 120 -29.56 -3.30 -6.95
C LEU A 120 -28.42 -3.51 -7.94
N SER A 121 -27.82 -2.39 -8.30
CA SER A 121 -26.59 -2.31 -9.07
C SER A 121 -25.44 -1.83 -8.19
N SER A 122 -24.21 -1.92 -8.69
CA SER A 122 -23.06 -1.30 -8.01
C SER A 122 -23.21 0.22 -7.83
N ASP A 123 -24.11 0.85 -8.60
CA ASP A 123 -24.41 2.27 -8.51
C ASP A 123 -25.30 2.63 -7.32
N ASP A 124 -25.94 1.66 -6.66
CA ASP A 124 -26.79 1.90 -5.50
C ASP A 124 -26.03 1.77 -4.17
N VAL A 125 -24.77 1.32 -4.24
CA VAL A 125 -23.92 1.13 -3.07
C VAL A 125 -23.27 2.46 -2.67
N MET A 126 -23.92 3.15 -1.73
CA MET A 126 -23.42 4.38 -1.14
C MET A 126 -22.75 4.10 0.22
N VAL A 127 -21.43 4.23 0.26
CA VAL A 127 -20.64 4.03 1.47
C VAL A 127 -20.74 5.26 2.36
N GLU A 128 -21.13 5.04 3.62
CA GLU A 128 -21.29 6.07 4.64
C GLU A 128 -20.13 6.07 5.64
N LEU A 129 -20.04 7.10 6.48
CA LEU A 129 -19.02 7.16 7.52
C LEU A 129 -19.15 6.00 8.53
N SER A 130 -20.38 5.56 8.80
CA SER A 130 -20.69 4.42 9.68
C SER A 130 -20.04 3.11 9.21
N ASP A 131 -19.97 2.91 7.88
CA ASP A 131 -19.37 1.72 7.27
C ASP A 131 -17.84 1.72 7.48
N PHE A 132 -17.19 2.88 7.38
CA PHE A 132 -15.78 3.07 7.73
C PHE A 132 -15.52 2.89 9.24
N GLN A 133 -16.41 3.39 10.09
CA GLN A 133 -16.32 3.21 11.54
C GLN A 133 -16.38 1.73 11.93
N ALA A 134 -17.29 0.97 11.32
CA ALA A 134 -17.37 -0.48 11.50
C ALA A 134 -16.07 -1.18 11.06
N ALA A 135 -15.51 -0.78 9.91
CA ALA A 135 -14.26 -1.33 9.41
C ALA A 135 -13.05 -1.00 10.29
N LEU A 136 -13.02 0.19 10.91
CA LEU A 136 -11.95 0.62 11.81
C LEU A 136 -11.84 -0.22 13.08
N VAL A 137 -12.96 -0.77 13.59
CA VAL A 137 -12.95 -1.63 14.80
C VAL A 137 -12.08 -2.87 14.60
N GLY A 138 -12.06 -3.43 13.38
CA GLY A 138 -11.27 -4.61 13.03
C GLY A 138 -9.89 -4.30 12.44
N LEU A 139 -9.51 -3.02 12.31
CA LEU A 139 -8.28 -2.63 11.64
C LEU A 139 -7.05 -2.98 12.50
N GLN A 140 -6.26 -3.95 12.04
CA GLN A 140 -4.96 -4.27 12.61
C GLN A 140 -3.86 -3.84 11.64
N PRO A 141 -3.02 -2.85 11.99
CA PRO A 141 -1.90 -2.45 11.16
C PRO A 141 -0.93 -3.61 10.93
N SER A 142 -0.54 -3.81 9.67
CA SER A 142 0.41 -4.87 9.27
C SER A 142 1.83 -4.65 9.79
N ILE A 143 2.23 -3.40 10.02
CA ILE A 143 3.56 -3.03 10.54
C ILE A 143 3.45 -2.76 12.04
N LYS A 144 4.29 -3.40 12.86
CA LYS A 144 4.32 -3.13 14.30
C LYS A 144 5.07 -1.82 14.59
N ASN A 145 4.80 -1.20 15.74
CA ASN A 145 5.51 0.01 16.16
C ASN A 145 7.03 -0.21 16.31
N GLU A 146 7.45 -1.41 16.71
CA GLU A 146 8.86 -1.79 16.82
C GLU A 146 9.56 -1.81 15.44
N ASP A 147 8.85 -2.25 14.41
CA ASP A 147 9.36 -2.33 13.04
C ASP A 147 9.50 -0.94 12.40
N LEU A 148 8.77 0.08 12.88
CA LEU A 148 8.92 1.45 12.40
C LEU A 148 10.34 1.98 12.63
N VAL A 149 10.95 1.64 13.76
CA VAL A 149 12.33 2.04 14.08
C VAL A 149 13.31 1.47 13.05
N TYR A 150 13.08 0.21 12.62
CA TYR A 150 13.85 -0.41 11.56
C TYR A 150 13.70 0.35 10.23
N PHE A 151 12.47 0.68 9.84
CA PHE A 151 12.21 1.43 8.60
C PHE A 151 12.78 2.85 8.64
N GLU A 152 12.73 3.56 9.77
CA GLU A 152 13.35 4.87 9.94
C GLU A 152 14.87 4.82 9.80
N ARG A 153 15.50 3.78 10.36
CA ARG A 153 16.95 3.58 10.19
C ARG A 153 17.30 3.36 8.72
N LEU A 154 16.57 2.48 8.03
CA LEU A 154 16.77 2.24 6.60
C LEU A 154 16.58 3.53 5.79
N ARG A 155 15.59 4.36 6.14
CA ARG A 155 15.38 5.65 5.47
C ARG A 155 16.64 6.50 5.53
N LYS A 156 17.18 6.74 6.73
CA LYS A 156 18.38 7.57 6.92
C LYS A 156 19.59 7.05 6.15
N GLU A 157 19.78 5.72 6.16
CA GLU A 157 20.87 5.06 5.45
C GLU A 157 20.79 5.27 3.93
N TYR A 158 19.59 5.12 3.34
CA TYR A 158 19.40 5.18 1.89
C TYR A 158 19.06 6.58 1.34
N THR A 159 18.65 7.53 2.19
CA THR A 159 18.42 8.94 1.78
C THR A 159 19.60 9.86 2.08
N GLY A 160 20.64 9.38 2.75
CA GLY A 160 21.87 10.15 3.03
C GLY A 160 21.70 11.22 4.10
N GLU A 161 20.70 11.08 5.00
CA GLU A 161 20.46 12.00 6.12
C GLU A 161 21.28 11.64 7.38
N ILE A 162 22.60 11.37 7.21
CA ILE A 162 23.54 11.15 8.32
C ILE A 162 24.17 12.48 8.74
#